data_AF-A0AAD2ECR4-F1
#
_entry.id   AF-A0AAD2ECR4-F1
#
_cell.length_a   1.000
_cell.length_b   1.000
_cell.length_c   1.000
_cell.angle_alpha   90.00
_cell.angle_beta   90.00
_cell.angle_gamma   90.00
#
_symmetry.space_group_name_H-M   'P 1'
#
loop_
_entity.id
_entity.type
_entity.pdbx_description
1 polymer ?
#
loop_
_entity_poly.entity_id
_entity_poly.type
_entity_poly.pdbx_seq_one_letter_code
_entity_poly.pdbx_strand_id
1 'polypeptide(L)'
;MRISETLRAVRGSGLEDRKGCESKFFGNQEEIKEDHHKVTFHMPKTLKKDRNPKYPGISATPRNKLDHYQILKYPLTTESAMKKMQFQLLLIEDIIPFNDQLNEMLAREGSQISIKLSDIYSPLENVCLEGK
;
A
#
# COMPACT_ATOMS: atom_id res chain seq x y z
N MET A 1 -32.14 1.39 21.99
CA MET A 1 -32.48 0.17 21.23
C MET A 1 -31.20 -0.64 21.06
N ARG A 2 -30.98 -1.70 21.85
CA ARG A 2 -31.02 -3.13 21.47
C ARG A 2 -30.25 -3.45 20.18
N ILE A 3 -29.01 -3.96 20.18
CA ILE A 3 -28.40 -5.28 20.57
C ILE A 3 -28.11 -6.13 19.32
N SER A 4 -26.84 -6.54 19.14
CA SER A 4 -26.34 -7.94 18.99
C SER A 4 -24.86 -7.84 18.57
N GLU A 5 -23.85 -8.10 19.40
CA GLU A 5 -23.42 -9.35 20.04
C GLU A 5 -23.43 -10.57 19.12
N THR A 6 -22.24 -10.93 18.63
CA THR A 6 -21.88 -12.33 18.38
C THR A 6 -20.56 -12.64 19.08
N LEU A 7 -20.68 -13.18 20.29
CA LEU A 7 -19.62 -13.90 20.98
C LEU A 7 -19.44 -15.27 20.29
N ARG A 8 -18.24 -15.58 19.82
CA ARG A 8 -17.83 -16.97 19.62
C ARG A 8 -17.07 -17.42 20.86
N ALA A 9 -17.81 -18.04 21.77
CA ALA A 9 -17.23 -18.85 22.83
C ALA A 9 -16.58 -20.09 22.23
N VAL A 10 -15.33 -20.37 22.61
CA VAL A 10 -14.86 -21.75 22.72
C VAL A 10 -14.52 -21.97 24.19
N ARG A 11 -15.46 -22.61 24.89
CA ARG A 11 -15.26 -23.23 26.19
C ARG A 11 -14.39 -24.48 25.97
N GLY A 12 -13.44 -24.69 26.87
CA GLY A 12 -12.63 -25.89 26.88
C GLY A 12 -11.58 -25.89 27.99
N SER A 13 -12.03 -25.76 29.24
CA SER A 13 -11.28 -26.21 30.40
C SER A 13 -11.01 -27.71 30.29
N GLY A 14 -9.74 -28.10 30.32
CA GLY A 14 -9.33 -29.50 30.30
C GLY A 14 -7.88 -29.63 30.71
N LEU A 15 -7.62 -29.55 32.02
CA LEU A 15 -6.55 -30.34 32.61
C LEU A 15 -6.93 -31.80 32.38
N GLU A 16 -6.41 -32.40 31.31
CA GLU A 16 -6.45 -33.84 31.15
C GLU A 16 -5.25 -34.44 31.87
N ASP A 17 -5.43 -34.65 33.18
CA ASP A 17 -4.70 -35.70 33.87
C ASP A 17 -5.21 -37.04 33.34
N ARG A 18 -4.33 -37.82 32.70
CA ARG A 18 -4.36 -39.30 32.54
C ARG A 18 -3.28 -39.70 31.52
N LYS A 19 -2.43 -40.70 31.70
CA LYS A 19 -2.35 -41.85 32.60
C LYS A 19 -0.86 -42.10 32.90
N GLY A 20 -0.59 -42.70 34.06
CA GLY A 20 0.76 -43.04 34.51
C GLY A 20 1.61 -43.71 33.44
N CYS A 21 2.91 -43.40 33.48
CA CYS A 21 3.91 -44.18 32.78
C CYS A 21 3.94 -45.56 33.45
N GLU A 22 3.19 -46.52 32.92
CA GLU A 22 3.38 -47.93 33.26
C GLU A 22 4.82 -48.26 32.90
N SER A 23 5.66 -48.42 33.91
CA SER A 23 7.01 -48.96 33.78
C SER A 23 6.92 -50.36 33.17
N LYS A 24 7.06 -50.46 31.85
CA LYS A 24 7.16 -51.74 31.17
C LYS A 24 8.61 -52.05 30.88
N PHE A 25 9.11 -52.94 31.73
CA PHE A 25 10.11 -53.97 31.49
C PHE A 25 11.46 -53.54 30.90
N PHE A 26 12.48 -53.62 31.75
CA PHE A 26 13.85 -53.92 31.37
C PHE A 26 13.88 -55.28 30.64
N GLY A 27 13.57 -55.28 29.35
CA GLY A 27 13.92 -56.33 28.40
C GLY A 27 15.09 -55.82 27.57
N ASN A 28 16.05 -56.69 27.30
CA ASN A 28 17.32 -56.39 26.62
C ASN A 28 17.16 -55.31 25.54
N GLN A 29 17.78 -54.15 25.76
CA GLN A 29 17.79 -53.06 24.79
C GLN A 29 18.70 -53.50 23.63
N GLU A 30 18.13 -54.08 22.58
CA GLU A 30 18.81 -54.07 21.30
C GLU A 30 18.87 -52.61 20.86
N GLU A 31 20.07 -52.04 20.86
CA GLU A 31 20.34 -50.70 20.37
C GLU A 31 19.96 -50.65 18.89
N ILE A 32 18.81 -50.06 18.57
CA ILE A 32 18.45 -49.72 17.18
C ILE A 32 19.42 -48.61 16.76
N LYS A 33 20.46 -48.98 16.02
CA LYS A 33 21.42 -48.05 15.42
C LYS A 33 20.77 -47.44 14.19
N GLU A 34 20.77 -46.12 14.08
CA GLU A 34 20.34 -45.48 12.83
C GLU A 34 21.37 -45.75 11.73
N ASP A 35 20.94 -46.41 10.66
CA ASP A 35 21.81 -46.78 9.54
C ASP A 35 22.12 -45.57 8.64
N HIS A 36 23.34 -45.05 8.74
CA HIS A 36 23.83 -43.97 7.87
C HIS A 36 24.41 -44.55 6.57
N HIS A 37 23.69 -44.37 5.45
CA HIS A 37 24.08 -44.92 4.15
C HIS A 37 25.08 -44.05 3.35
N LYS A 38 25.43 -42.86 3.85
CA LYS A 38 26.35 -41.91 3.21
C LYS A 38 27.68 -41.87 3.97
N VAL A 39 28.79 -41.84 3.24
CA VAL A 39 30.16 -41.74 3.80
C VAL A 39 30.40 -40.36 4.44
N THR A 40 29.78 -39.31 3.91
CA THR A 40 29.93 -37.94 4.40
C THR A 40 28.87 -37.60 5.43
N PHE A 41 29.30 -37.12 6.60
CA PHE A 41 28.40 -36.57 7.61
C PHE A 41 27.86 -35.20 7.18
N HIS A 42 26.54 -35.02 7.29
CA HIS A 42 25.86 -33.76 6.99
C HIS A 42 25.23 -33.18 8.25
N MET A 43 25.29 -31.86 8.40
CA MET A 43 24.65 -31.17 9.52
C MET A 43 23.12 -31.42 9.49
N PRO A 44 22.53 -31.97 10.57
CA PRO A 44 21.09 -32.19 10.63
C PRO A 44 20.36 -30.85 10.61
N LYS A 45 19.21 -30.81 9.94
CA LYS A 45 18.41 -29.58 9.85
C LYS A 45 17.74 -29.33 11.19
N THR A 46 18.01 -28.17 11.76
CA THR A 46 17.39 -27.71 13.00
C THR A 46 16.27 -26.71 12.73
N LEU A 47 15.33 -26.59 13.67
CA LEU A 47 14.28 -25.57 13.61
C LEU A 47 14.91 -24.17 13.75
N LYS A 48 14.68 -23.31 12.76
CA LYS A 48 15.04 -21.89 12.82
C LYS A 48 13.82 -21.11 13.31
N LYS A 49 13.93 -20.51 14.50
CA LYS A 49 12.89 -19.63 15.04
C LYS A 49 13.02 -18.24 14.44
N ASP A 50 11.88 -17.60 14.18
CA ASP A 50 11.86 -16.20 13.77
C ASP A 50 12.35 -15.29 14.90
N ARG A 51 12.85 -14.11 14.52
CA ARG A 51 13.35 -13.12 15.47
C ARG A 51 12.17 -12.53 16.26
N ASN A 52 12.15 -12.78 17.57
CA ASN A 52 11.23 -12.14 18.52
C ASN A 52 12.04 -11.33 19.56
N PRO A 53 12.41 -10.07 19.26
CA PRO A 53 13.21 -9.28 20.17
C PRO A 53 12.39 -8.89 21.41
N LYS A 54 13.03 -8.86 22.58
CA LYS A 54 12.36 -8.50 23.85
C LYS A 54 11.92 -7.03 23.90
N TYR A 55 12.55 -6.18 23.11
CA TYR A 55 12.34 -4.73 23.04
C TYR A 55 12.53 -4.25 21.59
N PRO A 56 11.94 -3.11 21.19
CA PRO A 56 12.15 -2.55 19.87
C PRO A 56 13.61 -2.08 19.70
N GLY A 57 14.20 -2.33 18.52
CA GLY A 57 15.59 -1.93 18.22
C GLY A 57 15.78 -0.42 18.05
N ILE A 58 14.70 0.34 17.86
CA ILE A 58 14.69 1.80 17.80
C ILE A 58 13.59 2.28 18.76
N SER A 59 13.93 3.22 19.62
CA SER A 59 12.99 3.75 20.63
C SER A 59 11.88 4.63 20.05
N ALA A 60 12.17 5.37 18.98
CA ALA A 60 11.21 6.24 18.29
C ALA A 60 11.29 6.05 16.78
N THR A 61 10.14 6.01 16.11
CA THR A 61 10.08 5.90 14.65
C THR A 61 10.67 7.17 14.01
N PRO A 62 11.49 7.04 12.95
CA PRO A 62 12.03 8.19 12.26
C PRO A 62 10.91 9.03 11.63
N ARG A 63 11.10 10.35 11.59
CA ARG A 63 10.16 11.26 10.93
C ARG A 63 10.24 11.08 9.41
N ASN A 64 9.11 11.24 8.72
CA ASN A 64 9.11 11.33 7.27
C ASN A 64 9.92 12.56 6.85
N LYS A 65 10.87 12.37 5.93
CA LYS A 65 11.71 13.46 5.42
C LYS A 65 11.02 14.29 4.35
N LEU A 66 9.97 13.74 3.71
CA LEU A 66 9.20 14.41 2.67
C LEU A 66 8.18 15.38 3.28
N ASP A 67 8.62 16.63 3.48
CA ASP A 67 7.75 17.73 3.94
C ASP A 67 7.13 18.49 2.75
N HIS A 68 6.03 19.20 2.99
CA HIS A 68 5.28 19.97 1.98
C HIS A 68 6.16 20.93 1.19
N TYR A 69 7.11 21.59 1.87
CA TYR A 69 8.06 22.52 1.26
C TYR A 69 9.15 21.81 0.44
N GLN A 70 9.42 20.53 0.70
CA GLN A 70 10.32 19.74 -0.16
C GLN A 70 9.61 19.26 -1.43
N ILE A 71 8.28 19.10 -1.36
CA ILE A 71 7.44 18.76 -2.51
C ILE A 71 7.30 19.99 -3.43
N LEU A 72 7.03 21.17 -2.88
CA LEU A 72 6.87 22.42 -3.65
C LEU A 72 8.13 23.28 -3.56
N LYS A 73 8.99 23.20 -4.58
CA LYS A 73 10.28 23.94 -4.59
C LYS A 73 10.17 25.36 -5.14
N TYR A 74 9.64 25.50 -6.35
CA TYR A 74 9.51 26.79 -7.04
C TYR A 74 8.32 26.77 -7.98
N PRO A 75 7.66 27.92 -8.19
CA PRO A 75 6.66 28.05 -9.25
C PRO A 75 7.34 27.98 -10.63
N LEU A 76 6.66 27.41 -11.62
CA LEU A 76 7.15 27.39 -12.99
C LEU A 76 6.83 28.72 -13.67
N THR A 77 7.84 29.57 -13.83
CA THR A 77 7.70 30.94 -14.38
C THR A 77 8.17 31.06 -15.83
N THR A 78 8.09 29.98 -16.62
CA THR A 78 8.38 30.05 -18.05
C THR A 78 7.26 30.75 -18.81
N GLU A 79 7.57 31.35 -19.96
CA GLU A 79 6.57 32.03 -20.80
C GLU A 79 5.39 31.11 -21.13
N SER A 80 5.66 29.85 -21.47
CA SER A 80 4.64 28.83 -21.74
C SER A 80 3.77 28.50 -20.53
N ALA A 81 4.35 28.46 -19.33
CA ALA A 81 3.61 28.19 -18.10
C ALA A 81 2.69 29.35 -17.73
N MET A 82 3.17 30.59 -17.90
CA MET A 82 2.34 31.79 -17.75
C MET A 82 1.16 31.78 -18.71
N LYS A 83 1.39 31.50 -19.99
CA LYS A 83 0.32 31.43 -21.00
C LYS A 83 -0.70 30.33 -20.69
N LYS A 84 -0.26 29.19 -20.17
CA LYS A 84 -1.17 28.12 -19.71
C LYS A 84 -2.08 28.56 -18.56
N MET A 85 -1.54 29.25 -17.56
CA MET A 85 -2.36 29.78 -16.46
C MET A 85 -3.39 30.80 -16.98
N GLN A 86 -2.97 31.72 -17.85
CA GLN A 86 -3.87 32.73 -18.44
C GLN A 86 -5.00 32.05 -19.23
N PHE A 87 -4.67 31.10 -20.11
CA PHE A 87 -5.67 30.36 -20.89
C PHE A 87 -6.69 29.62 -19.99
N GLN A 88 -6.24 28.98 -18.91
CA GLN A 88 -7.12 28.29 -17.96
C GLN A 88 -8.04 29.25 -17.20
N LEU A 89 -7.55 30.43 -16.80
CA LEU A 89 -8.37 31.44 -16.14
C LEU A 89 -9.43 32.01 -17.09
N LEU A 90 -9.03 32.34 -18.33
CA LEU A 90 -9.96 32.80 -19.37
C LEU A 90 -11.08 31.78 -19.66
N LEU A 91 -10.76 30.48 -19.56
CA LEU A 91 -11.72 29.40 -19.80
C LEU A 91 -12.74 29.24 -18.67
N ILE A 92 -12.34 29.49 -17.42
CA ILE A 92 -13.22 29.39 -16.24
C ILE A 92 -14.15 30.60 -16.12
N GLU A 93 -13.72 31.77 -16.56
CA GLU A 93 -14.50 33.02 -16.46
C GLU A 93 -15.66 33.11 -17.49
N ASP A 94 -15.95 32.05 -18.25
CA ASP A 94 -16.99 31.97 -19.29
C ASP A 94 -16.92 33.11 -20.35
N ILE A 95 -15.75 33.72 -20.55
CA ILE A 95 -15.50 34.75 -21.56
C ILE A 95 -14.87 34.13 -22.82
N ILE A 96 -15.45 33.07 -23.36
CA ILE A 96 -15.03 32.60 -24.70
C ILE A 96 -16.25 32.18 -25.52
N PRO A 97 -16.82 33.05 -26.37
CA PRO A 97 -17.24 32.58 -27.68
C PRO A 97 -15.96 32.30 -28.48
N PHE A 98 -15.96 31.30 -29.34
CA PHE A 98 -14.88 31.02 -30.30
C PHE A 98 -14.43 32.31 -31.03
N ASN A 99 -13.47 33.02 -30.47
CA ASN A 99 -12.92 34.23 -31.08
C ASN A 99 -11.75 33.81 -31.97
N ASP A 100 -11.67 34.37 -33.17
CA ASP A 100 -10.60 34.08 -34.13
C ASP A 100 -9.19 34.27 -33.52
N GLN A 101 -9.08 35.13 -32.50
CA GLN A 101 -7.88 35.35 -31.70
C GLN A 101 -7.38 34.07 -30.99
N LEU A 102 -8.27 33.21 -30.49
CA LEU A 102 -7.90 31.95 -29.85
C LEU A 102 -7.41 30.92 -30.85
N ASN A 103 -8.08 30.83 -32.01
CA ASN A 103 -7.65 29.96 -33.10
C ASN A 103 -6.28 30.40 -33.62
N GLU A 104 -6.02 31.70 -33.69
CA GLU A 104 -4.72 32.27 -34.07
C GLU A 104 -3.63 31.98 -33.03
N MET A 105 -3.92 32.15 -31.73
CA MET A 105 -2.98 31.81 -30.66
C MET A 105 -2.64 30.32 -30.66
N LEU A 106 -3.64 29.45 -30.86
CA LEU A 106 -3.44 27.99 -30.96
C LEU A 106 -2.70 27.58 -32.24
N ALA A 107 -2.92 28.26 -33.36
CA ALA A 107 -2.19 28.01 -34.59
C ALA A 107 -0.69 28.37 -34.47
N ARG A 108 -0.36 29.44 -33.72
CA ARG A 108 1.02 29.90 -33.51
C ARG A 108 1.79 29.10 -32.45
N GLU A 109 1.12 28.71 -31.37
CA GLU A 109 1.77 28.14 -30.17
C GLU A 109 1.25 26.76 -29.76
N GLY A 110 0.36 26.15 -30.55
CA GLY A 110 -0.37 24.92 -30.20
C GLY A 110 0.53 23.74 -29.81
N SER A 111 1.79 23.71 -30.26
CA SER A 111 2.75 22.70 -29.81
C SER A 111 3.07 22.77 -28.31
N GLN A 112 2.91 23.93 -27.68
CA GLN A 112 3.24 24.16 -26.26
C GLN A 112 1.99 24.15 -25.37
N ILE A 113 0.79 24.34 -25.92
CA ILE A 113 -0.48 24.45 -25.19
C ILE A 113 -1.34 23.20 -25.49
N SER A 114 -1.34 22.23 -24.56
CA SER A 114 -2.21 21.06 -24.65
C SER A 114 -3.56 21.35 -24.00
N ILE A 115 -4.61 21.53 -24.80
CA ILE A 115 -5.99 21.68 -24.30
C ILE A 115 -6.68 20.33 -24.42
N LYS A 116 -7.25 19.81 -23.33
CA LYS A 116 -8.11 18.62 -23.36
C LYS A 116 -9.56 19.03 -23.45
N LEU A 117 -10.40 18.19 -24.06
CA LEU A 117 -11.85 18.40 -24.11
C LEU A 117 -12.47 18.52 -22.70
N SER A 118 -11.90 17.85 -21.70
CA SER A 118 -12.28 17.97 -20.30
C SER A 118 -12.09 19.37 -19.73
N ASP A 119 -11.09 20.11 -20.21
CA ASP A 119 -10.78 21.46 -19.71
C ASP A 119 -11.83 22.47 -20.17
N ILE A 120 -12.39 22.25 -21.37
CA ILE A 120 -13.41 23.12 -22.01
C ILE A 120 -14.81 22.76 -21.53
N TYR A 121 -15.08 21.49 -21.25
CA TYR A 121 -16.40 21.01 -20.84
C TYR A 121 -16.33 20.24 -19.51
N SER A 122 -15.87 20.91 -18.46
CA SER A 122 -15.95 20.41 -17.08
C SER A 122 -17.35 19.89 -16.67
N PRO A 123 -18.48 20.49 -17.12
CA PRO A 123 -19.82 20.03 -16.73
C PRO A 123 -20.20 18.64 -17.23
N LEU A 124 -19.57 18.10 -18.29
CA LEU A 124 -19.94 16.80 -18.85
C LEU A 124 -19.48 15.60 -17.99
N GLU A 125 -18.59 15.81 -17.03
CA GLU A 125 -18.16 14.76 -16.09
C GLU A 125 -19.23 14.49 -15.01
N ASN A 126 -20.12 15.45 -14.74
CA ASN A 126 -21.14 15.35 -13.69
C ASN A 126 -22.46 14.71 -14.15
N VAL A 127 -22.69 14.52 -15.45
CA VAL A 127 -23.92 13.90 -15.97
C VAL A 127 -23.95 12.39 -15.74
N CYS A 128 -22.80 11.76 -15.46
CA CYS A 128 -22.70 10.31 -15.21
C CYS A 128 -22.86 9.89 -13.74
N LEU A 129 -22.97 10.82 -12.78
CA LEU A 129 -23.08 10.50 -11.34
C LEU A 129 -24.48 10.69 -10.75
N GLU A 130 -25.39 11.40 -11.44
CA GLU A 130 -26.78 11.59 -11.00
C GLU A 130 -27.78 10.60 -11.63
N GLY A 131 -27.27 9.63 -12.41
CA GLY A 131 -28.06 8.54 -13.00
C GLY A 131 -27.88 7.21 -12.26
N LYS A 132 -28.18 7.16 -10.96
CA LYS A 132 -28.36 5.92 -10.19
C LYS A 132 -29.50 6.04 -9.20
#